data_AF-A0AAW0QU03-F1
#
_entry.id   AF-A0AAW0QU03-F1
#
_cell.length_a   1.000
_cell.length_b   1.000
_cell.length_c   1.000
_cell.angle_alpha   90.00
_cell.angle_beta   90.00
_cell.angle_gamma   90.00
#
_symmetry.space_group_name_H-M   'P 1'
#
loop_
_entity.id
_entity.type
_entity.pdbx_description
1 polymer ?
#
loop_
_entity_poly.entity_id
_entity_poly.type
_entity_poly.pdbx_seq_one_letter_code
_entity_poly.pdbx_strand_id
1 'polypeptide(L)'
;MPLELRELTVADLPRGLEIEKLAYAPNPFTPFLFPGPFPEEAKDMRCEYFIKTLKEDKTVRQVKVIDTEIEGDEQEQMIAWAKIHLYQEPNEPSPRTFGPGCNVEACEKLWGGILAQRARLVGDKPHVYLHMLQTHPTHQGRGAGTMLIQWALEQAQGLGLPAYLEASPDGHGLYLKNGFKDIDLLEIDLGQWERRPPAPLLTNWQVAAAAGEPIAVVRVSNLQGTLPVGRDAWGRANKAQPALLSTEVSFQQPFHAAAAEDRVSSGDTAHYGNLSKRLRETLDQLSTSAQPPTHPDAARKADAGQGPSAADAFELLWVGLTGRVVDGSRRALPLDQVPFLDAGKLRSLTLTVNLPKASLLGEGVALAVTACFKTGLGDEKTNPLQSYARSLRIHGLRIPTLIGVNANERQAKQMVVADVEIDRLDTASDIHPEVEKLVFETMESSSFETLEALGSLLAEKILNDFKIGDEPKTARERGWQVKISLAKPIAVPFADCPAVEIKAGGALP
;
A
#
# COMPACT_ATOMS: atom_id res chain seq x y z
N MET A 1 33.67 -39.28 -8.80
CA MET A 1 32.82 -38.09 -8.60
C MET A 1 31.68 -38.24 -9.59
N PRO A 2 30.43 -38.42 -9.13
CA PRO A 2 29.26 -38.61 -10.00
C PRO A 2 28.76 -37.30 -10.64
N LEU A 3 29.55 -36.22 -10.56
CA LEU A 3 29.15 -34.91 -11.05
C LEU A 3 29.79 -34.64 -12.40
N GLU A 4 28.97 -34.24 -13.38
CA GLU A 4 29.42 -33.89 -14.72
C GLU A 4 28.95 -32.49 -15.10
N LEU A 5 29.84 -31.71 -15.71
CA LEU A 5 29.52 -30.40 -16.26
C LEU A 5 29.10 -30.54 -17.71
N ARG A 6 27.93 -29.97 -18.06
CA ARG A 6 27.37 -30.01 -19.42
C ARG A 6 26.87 -28.63 -19.85
N GLU A 7 26.69 -28.44 -21.14
CA GLU A 7 26.04 -27.23 -21.66
C GLU A 7 24.57 -27.20 -21.22
N LEU A 8 24.07 -26.01 -20.88
CA LEU A 8 22.67 -25.81 -20.55
C LEU A 8 21.88 -25.55 -21.83
N THR A 9 20.81 -26.32 -22.05
CA THR A 9 19.94 -26.19 -23.24
C THR A 9 18.59 -25.56 -22.89
N VAL A 10 17.83 -25.16 -23.91
CA VAL A 10 16.46 -24.63 -23.72
C VAL A 10 15.56 -25.61 -22.95
N ALA A 11 15.74 -26.92 -23.13
CA ALA A 11 14.97 -27.95 -22.44
C ALA A 11 15.23 -27.98 -20.92
N ASP A 12 16.40 -27.52 -20.48
CA ASP A 12 16.80 -27.52 -19.07
C ASP A 12 16.25 -26.33 -18.27
N LEU A 13 15.75 -25.29 -18.94
CA LEU A 13 15.33 -24.04 -18.31
C LEU A 13 14.23 -24.20 -17.26
N PRO A 14 13.15 -25.00 -17.47
CA PRO A 14 12.13 -25.19 -16.44
C PRO A 14 12.71 -25.70 -15.12
N ARG A 15 13.61 -26.69 -15.19
CA ARG A 15 14.32 -27.20 -14.02
C ARG A 15 15.30 -26.17 -13.45
N GLY A 16 16.05 -25.48 -14.31
CA GLY A 16 16.98 -24.44 -13.87
C GLY A 16 16.31 -23.34 -13.05
N LEU A 17 15.12 -22.89 -13.46
CA LEU A 17 14.31 -21.90 -12.75
C LEU A 17 13.74 -22.44 -11.43
N GLU A 18 13.39 -23.71 -11.38
CA GLU A 18 13.00 -24.37 -10.12
C GLU A 18 14.15 -24.36 -9.12
N ILE A 19 15.34 -24.78 -9.54
CA ILE A 19 16.53 -24.79 -8.68
C ILE A 19 16.89 -23.36 -8.25
N GLU A 20 16.80 -22.36 -9.16
CA GLU A 20 17.00 -20.95 -8.82
C GLU A 20 16.04 -20.49 -7.72
N LYS A 21 14.75 -20.76 -7.90
CA LYS A 21 13.72 -20.41 -6.91
C LYS A 21 14.00 -21.02 -5.55
N LEU A 22 14.37 -22.31 -5.52
CA LEU A 22 14.67 -23.02 -4.27
C LEU A 22 15.95 -22.50 -3.61
N ALA A 23 17.00 -22.24 -4.40
CA ALA A 23 18.27 -21.73 -3.89
C ALA A 23 18.14 -20.31 -3.33
N TYR A 24 17.28 -19.47 -3.90
CA TYR A 24 17.10 -18.08 -3.46
C TYR A 24 15.94 -17.87 -2.47
N ALA A 25 15.11 -18.89 -2.24
CA ALA A 25 14.02 -18.82 -1.26
C ALA A 25 14.42 -18.33 0.15
N PRO A 26 15.57 -18.74 0.75
CA PRO A 26 15.97 -18.28 2.07
C PRO A 26 16.57 -16.86 2.09
N ASN A 27 16.73 -16.20 0.93
CA ASN A 27 17.32 -14.87 0.86
C ASN A 27 16.45 -13.85 1.64
N PRO A 28 17.01 -13.16 2.65
CA PRO A 28 16.26 -12.22 3.49
C PRO A 28 15.71 -11.02 2.72
N PHE A 29 16.21 -10.73 1.51
CA PHE A 29 15.71 -9.64 0.68
C PHE A 29 14.43 -9.98 -0.08
N THR A 30 14.18 -11.28 -0.34
CA THR A 30 13.06 -11.73 -1.19
C THR A 30 11.71 -11.16 -0.74
N PRO A 31 11.33 -11.13 0.55
CA PRO A 31 10.05 -10.57 0.99
C PRO A 31 9.90 -9.07 0.72
N PHE A 32 11.00 -8.32 0.65
CA PHE A 32 10.97 -6.87 0.42
C PHE A 32 10.95 -6.53 -1.07
N LEU A 33 11.69 -7.29 -1.88
CA LEU A 33 11.83 -7.10 -3.33
C LEU A 33 10.63 -7.67 -4.09
N PHE A 34 10.11 -8.80 -3.64
CA PHE A 34 9.14 -9.63 -4.35
C PHE A 34 7.93 -9.99 -3.46
N PRO A 35 7.19 -8.99 -2.90
CA PRO A 35 6.09 -9.24 -1.97
C PRO A 35 4.84 -9.88 -2.60
N GLY A 36 4.69 -9.81 -3.93
CA GLY A 36 3.51 -10.29 -4.63
C GLY A 36 2.27 -9.40 -4.43
N PRO A 37 1.10 -9.83 -4.92
CA PRO A 37 0.88 -11.05 -5.70
C PRO A 37 1.53 -10.96 -7.10
N PHE A 38 1.93 -12.11 -7.64
CA PHE A 38 2.43 -12.23 -9.01
C PHE A 38 1.32 -12.73 -9.94
N PRO A 39 1.32 -12.35 -11.24
CA PRO A 39 0.45 -12.96 -12.24
C PRO A 39 0.67 -14.47 -12.33
N GLU A 40 -0.37 -15.22 -12.72
CA GLU A 40 -0.30 -16.68 -12.95
C GLU A 40 0.82 -17.03 -13.95
N GLU A 41 0.98 -16.19 -14.99
CA GLU A 41 1.93 -16.36 -16.09
C GLU A 41 3.36 -15.90 -15.75
N ALA A 42 3.64 -15.48 -14.51
CA ALA A 42 4.94 -14.93 -14.13
C ALA A 42 6.11 -15.91 -14.37
N LYS A 43 5.86 -17.21 -14.22
CA LYS A 43 6.86 -18.26 -14.49
C LYS A 43 7.16 -18.37 -15.98
N ASP A 44 6.13 -18.33 -16.82
CA ASP A 44 6.25 -18.48 -18.26
C ASP A 44 7.00 -17.28 -18.86
N MET A 45 6.64 -16.06 -18.43
CA MET A 45 7.36 -14.84 -18.82
C MET A 45 8.85 -14.89 -18.45
N ARG A 46 9.17 -15.44 -17.27
CA ARG A 46 10.58 -15.60 -16.84
C ARG A 46 11.31 -16.65 -17.68
N CYS A 47 10.64 -17.74 -18.04
CA CYS A 47 11.18 -18.76 -18.93
C CYS A 47 11.47 -18.19 -20.33
N GLU A 48 10.52 -17.46 -20.92
CA GLU A 48 10.68 -16.79 -22.21
C GLU A 48 11.85 -15.81 -22.22
N TYR A 49 12.04 -15.06 -21.14
CA TYR A 49 13.20 -14.16 -20.98
C TYR A 49 14.54 -14.92 -21.08
N PHE A 50 14.67 -16.08 -20.41
CA PHE A 50 15.90 -16.87 -20.49
C PHE A 50 16.08 -17.56 -21.85
N ILE A 51 14.99 -18.02 -22.48
CA ILE A 51 15.04 -18.55 -23.85
C ILE A 51 15.56 -17.49 -24.81
N LYS A 52 15.04 -16.27 -24.73
CA LYS A 52 15.49 -15.13 -25.55
C LYS A 52 16.96 -14.83 -25.30
N THR A 53 17.36 -14.75 -24.02
CA THR A 53 18.74 -14.47 -23.62
C THR A 53 19.71 -15.53 -24.16
N LEU A 54 19.37 -16.82 -24.06
CA LEU A 54 20.22 -17.92 -24.54
C LEU A 54 20.38 -17.91 -26.07
N LYS A 55 19.36 -17.45 -26.81
CA LYS A 55 19.39 -17.40 -28.29
C LYS A 55 20.03 -16.14 -28.85
N GLU A 56 19.83 -15.00 -28.22
CA GLU A 56 20.14 -13.68 -28.80
C GLU A 56 21.38 -13.01 -28.19
N ASP A 57 21.68 -13.24 -26.91
CA ASP A 57 22.79 -12.57 -26.22
C ASP A 57 24.11 -13.32 -26.44
N LYS A 58 24.93 -12.81 -27.36
CA LYS A 58 26.22 -13.42 -27.73
C LYS A 58 27.25 -13.40 -26.60
N THR A 59 27.06 -12.57 -25.57
CA THR A 59 27.96 -12.52 -24.40
C THR A 59 27.69 -13.66 -23.43
N VAL A 60 26.48 -14.23 -23.44
CA VAL A 60 26.05 -15.20 -22.44
C VAL A 60 26.61 -16.59 -22.72
N ARG A 61 27.11 -17.24 -21.67
CA ARG A 61 27.37 -18.69 -21.65
C ARG A 61 26.72 -19.30 -20.42
N GLN A 62 26.14 -20.48 -20.58
CA GLN A 62 25.43 -21.19 -19.52
C GLN A 62 25.83 -22.66 -19.50
N VAL A 63 26.08 -23.18 -18.29
CA VAL A 63 26.41 -24.57 -18.06
C VAL A 63 25.64 -25.09 -16.86
N LYS A 64 25.35 -26.39 -16.89
CA LYS A 64 24.71 -27.13 -15.80
C LYS A 64 25.67 -28.17 -15.23
N VAL A 65 25.43 -28.55 -13.99
CA VAL A 65 26.03 -29.74 -13.37
C VAL A 65 24.92 -30.76 -13.13
N ILE A 66 25.14 -31.97 -13.62
CA ILE A 66 24.27 -33.12 -13.37
C ILE A 66 24.93 -34.06 -12.36
N ASP A 67 24.11 -34.79 -11.62
CA ASP A 67 24.51 -35.88 -10.74
C ASP A 67 24.08 -37.21 -11.38
N THR A 68 25.04 -37.97 -11.93
CA THR A 68 24.78 -39.19 -12.71
C THR A 68 24.24 -40.34 -11.87
N GLU A 69 24.28 -40.22 -10.54
CA GLU A 69 23.69 -41.21 -9.62
C GLU A 69 22.19 -41.00 -9.40
N ILE A 70 21.63 -39.85 -9.80
CA ILE A 70 20.18 -39.61 -9.73
C ILE A 70 19.51 -40.39 -10.87
N GLU A 71 18.57 -41.27 -10.53
CA GLU A 71 17.72 -41.94 -11.51
C GLU A 71 16.77 -40.94 -12.16
N GLY A 72 16.68 -40.96 -13.49
CA GLY A 72 15.85 -40.02 -14.25
C GLY A 72 16.50 -39.55 -15.54
N ASP A 73 15.84 -38.62 -16.21
CA ASP A 73 16.38 -37.86 -17.33
C ASP A 73 17.37 -36.78 -16.87
N GLU A 74 18.02 -36.10 -17.83
CA GLU A 74 19.02 -35.08 -17.51
C GLU A 74 18.47 -33.87 -16.73
N GLN A 75 17.16 -33.57 -16.84
CA GLN A 75 16.55 -32.47 -16.09
C GLN A 75 16.42 -32.90 -14.63
N GLU A 76 16.01 -34.13 -14.37
CA GLU A 76 15.92 -34.69 -13.02
C GLU A 76 17.31 -34.79 -12.37
N GLN A 77 18.33 -35.15 -13.15
CA GLN A 77 19.73 -35.21 -12.73
C GLN A 77 20.39 -33.84 -12.53
N MET A 78 19.82 -32.77 -13.09
CA MET A 78 20.38 -31.43 -12.95
C MET A 78 20.25 -30.91 -11.52
N ILE A 79 21.39 -30.57 -10.91
CA ILE A 79 21.47 -30.13 -9.52
C ILE A 79 22.01 -28.71 -9.35
N ALA A 80 22.64 -28.13 -10.38
CA ALA A 80 23.18 -26.77 -10.34
C ALA A 80 23.34 -26.20 -11.76
N TRP A 81 23.36 -24.87 -11.90
CA TRP A 81 23.80 -24.19 -13.11
C TRP A 81 24.38 -22.81 -12.82
N ALA A 82 25.10 -22.30 -13.81
CA ALA A 82 25.63 -20.94 -13.82
C ALA A 82 25.37 -20.23 -15.15
N LYS A 83 25.32 -18.90 -15.07
CA LYS A 83 25.30 -17.98 -16.20
C LYS A 83 26.47 -17.00 -16.05
N ILE A 84 27.32 -16.94 -17.07
CA ILE A 84 28.36 -15.92 -17.20
C ILE A 84 28.07 -15.01 -18.39
N HIS A 85 28.63 -13.81 -18.36
CA HIS A 85 28.79 -12.95 -19.53
C HIS A 85 30.29 -12.82 -19.86
N LEU A 86 30.62 -12.91 -21.14
CA LEU A 86 31.95 -12.68 -21.70
C LEU A 86 31.99 -11.30 -22.34
N TYR A 87 32.42 -10.27 -21.58
CA TYR A 87 32.53 -8.91 -22.09
C TYR A 87 33.95 -8.68 -22.63
N GLN A 88 34.10 -8.73 -23.95
CA GLN A 88 35.36 -8.39 -24.64
C GLN A 88 35.39 -6.94 -25.13
N GLU A 89 34.23 -6.32 -25.28
CA GLU A 89 34.02 -4.94 -25.67
C GLU A 89 33.11 -4.26 -24.63
N PRO A 90 33.12 -2.91 -24.55
CA PRO A 90 32.17 -2.17 -23.72
C PRO A 90 30.74 -2.58 -24.06
N ASN A 91 29.97 -2.94 -23.03
CA ASN A 91 28.59 -3.36 -23.20
C ASN A 91 27.70 -2.50 -22.30
N GLU A 92 26.79 -1.75 -22.92
CA GLU A 92 25.77 -1.04 -22.17
C GLU A 92 24.80 -2.05 -21.51
N PRO A 93 24.56 -1.93 -20.20
CA PRO A 93 23.65 -2.83 -19.51
C PRO A 93 22.21 -2.54 -19.96
N SER A 94 21.50 -3.58 -20.39
CA SER A 94 20.09 -3.45 -20.74
C SER A 94 19.27 -2.93 -19.56
N PRO A 95 18.31 -2.01 -19.78
CA PRO A 95 17.44 -1.53 -18.73
C PRO A 95 16.68 -2.71 -18.11
N ARG A 96 16.67 -2.77 -16.77
CA ARG A 96 15.84 -3.73 -16.05
C ARG A 96 14.42 -3.18 -15.97
N THR A 97 13.44 -4.05 -16.14
CA THR A 97 12.03 -3.73 -15.91
C THR A 97 11.50 -4.67 -14.83
N PHE A 98 10.76 -4.09 -13.89
CA PHE A 98 10.14 -4.84 -12.80
C PHE A 98 8.63 -4.94 -13.06
N GLY A 99 8.12 -6.17 -13.05
CA GLY A 99 6.71 -6.46 -13.33
C GLY A 99 5.82 -6.38 -12.09
N PRO A 100 4.50 -6.64 -12.24
CA PRO A 100 3.56 -6.74 -11.13
C PRO A 100 4.05 -7.70 -10.04
N GLY A 101 3.80 -7.35 -8.78
CA GLY A 101 4.24 -8.13 -7.61
C GLY A 101 5.66 -7.80 -7.13
N CYS A 102 6.43 -7.00 -7.88
CA CYS A 102 7.72 -6.47 -7.44
C CYS A 102 7.56 -5.14 -6.70
N ASN A 103 8.37 -4.93 -5.67
CA ASN A 103 8.58 -3.62 -5.08
C ASN A 103 9.65 -2.88 -5.89
N VAL A 104 9.21 -2.09 -6.87
CA VAL A 104 10.10 -1.42 -7.84
C VAL A 104 11.18 -0.59 -7.15
N GLU A 105 10.83 0.17 -6.10
CA GLU A 105 11.78 1.00 -5.38
C GLU A 105 12.85 0.18 -4.65
N ALA A 106 12.45 -0.90 -3.97
CA ALA A 106 13.39 -1.80 -3.29
C ALA A 106 14.31 -2.51 -4.30
N CYS A 107 13.73 -2.92 -5.43
CA CYS A 107 14.47 -3.51 -6.53
C CYS A 107 15.50 -2.54 -7.13
N GLU A 108 15.10 -1.29 -7.41
CA GLU A 108 16.03 -0.27 -7.89
C GLU A 108 17.11 0.06 -6.87
N LYS A 109 16.78 0.07 -5.57
CA LYS A 109 17.76 0.29 -4.51
C LYS A 109 18.85 -0.78 -4.52
N LEU A 110 18.47 -2.06 -4.62
CA LEU A 110 19.43 -3.17 -4.66
C LEU A 110 20.17 -3.24 -6.00
N TRP A 111 19.45 -3.44 -7.11
CA TRP A 111 20.06 -3.68 -8.42
C TRP A 111 20.67 -2.43 -9.05
N GLY A 112 20.10 -1.25 -8.79
CA GLY A 112 20.71 0.03 -9.17
C GLY A 112 21.99 0.28 -8.38
N GLY A 113 22.04 -0.08 -7.10
CA GLY A 113 23.25 -0.07 -6.27
C GLY A 113 24.35 -0.97 -6.83
N ILE A 114 24.01 -2.24 -7.12
CA ILE A 114 24.92 -3.21 -7.77
C ILE A 114 25.42 -2.67 -9.11
N LEU A 115 24.52 -2.12 -9.94
CA LEU A 115 24.86 -1.57 -11.24
C LEU A 115 25.85 -0.40 -11.13
N ALA A 116 25.58 0.55 -10.23
CA ALA A 116 26.44 1.72 -10.01
C ALA A 116 27.83 1.30 -9.48
N GLN A 117 27.87 0.33 -8.57
CA GLN A 117 29.11 -0.17 -8.01
C GLN A 117 29.97 -0.88 -9.06
N ARG A 118 29.34 -1.73 -9.90
CA ARG A 118 30.02 -2.38 -11.04
C ARG A 118 30.54 -1.37 -12.06
N ALA A 119 29.75 -0.35 -12.40
CA ALA A 119 30.20 0.74 -13.28
C ALA A 119 31.42 1.49 -12.70
N ARG A 120 31.46 1.69 -11.38
CA ARG A 120 32.58 2.33 -10.68
C ARG A 120 33.84 1.47 -10.61
N LEU A 121 33.70 0.17 -10.32
CA LEU A 121 34.82 -0.75 -10.06
C LEU A 121 35.40 -1.33 -11.35
N VAL A 122 34.53 -1.76 -12.26
CA VAL A 122 34.90 -2.46 -13.49
C VAL A 122 34.82 -1.51 -14.69
N GLY A 123 33.76 -0.71 -14.77
CA GLY A 123 33.49 0.18 -15.91
C GLY A 123 33.42 -0.59 -17.23
N ASP A 124 34.00 -0.03 -18.28
CA ASP A 124 34.02 -0.60 -19.64
C ASP A 124 35.14 -1.62 -19.87
N LYS A 125 35.84 -2.06 -18.82
CA LYS A 125 36.96 -2.98 -18.97
C LYS A 125 36.46 -4.37 -19.40
N PRO A 126 37.12 -5.02 -20.36
CA PRO A 126 36.84 -6.40 -20.70
C PRO A 126 36.99 -7.33 -19.48
N HIS A 127 35.99 -8.18 -19.23
CA HIS A 127 35.97 -9.10 -18.09
C HIS A 127 34.98 -10.26 -18.31
N VAL A 128 35.19 -11.35 -17.58
CA VAL A 128 34.19 -12.41 -17.41
C VAL A 128 33.34 -12.08 -16.19
N TYR A 129 32.03 -11.92 -16.38
CA TYR A 129 31.10 -11.63 -15.31
C TYR A 129 30.30 -12.87 -14.93
N LEU A 130 30.53 -13.43 -13.75
CA LEU A 130 29.72 -14.52 -13.20
C LEU A 130 28.44 -13.94 -12.59
N HIS A 131 27.38 -13.94 -13.39
CA HIS A 131 26.12 -13.26 -13.07
C HIS A 131 25.18 -14.10 -12.22
N MET A 132 25.10 -15.41 -12.47
CA MET A 132 24.27 -16.32 -11.69
C MET A 132 25.02 -17.60 -11.42
N LEU A 133 24.94 -18.08 -10.20
CA LEU A 133 25.39 -19.40 -9.79
C LEU A 133 24.50 -19.88 -8.67
N GLN A 134 23.95 -21.07 -8.82
CA GLN A 134 23.06 -21.65 -7.83
C GLN A 134 23.33 -23.15 -7.72
N THR A 135 22.81 -23.77 -6.67
CA THR A 135 22.85 -25.21 -6.48
C THR A 135 21.62 -25.58 -5.67
N HIS A 136 20.96 -26.68 -6.05
CA HIS A 136 19.78 -27.17 -5.36
C HIS A 136 20.11 -27.37 -3.86
N PRO A 137 19.28 -26.86 -2.93
CA PRO A 137 19.61 -26.85 -1.50
C PRO A 137 20.03 -28.22 -0.94
N THR A 138 19.38 -29.30 -1.36
CA THR A 138 19.70 -30.69 -0.92
C THR A 138 20.98 -31.28 -1.53
N HIS A 139 21.59 -30.61 -2.52
CA HIS A 139 22.81 -31.05 -3.19
C HIS A 139 23.99 -30.09 -2.96
N GLN A 140 23.85 -29.11 -2.06
CA GLN A 140 24.93 -28.20 -1.68
C GLN A 140 26.06 -28.91 -0.91
N GLY A 141 27.26 -28.31 -0.90
CA GLY A 141 28.43 -28.88 -0.22
C GLY A 141 29.07 -30.09 -0.92
N ARG A 142 28.55 -30.50 -2.08
CA ARG A 142 29.03 -31.66 -2.85
C ARG A 142 30.01 -31.33 -3.99
N GLY A 143 30.40 -30.06 -4.13
CA GLY A 143 31.39 -29.61 -5.11
C GLY A 143 30.84 -29.06 -6.43
N ALA A 144 29.52 -29.14 -6.68
CA ALA A 144 28.89 -28.62 -7.91
C ALA A 144 29.18 -27.11 -8.15
N GLY A 145 29.03 -26.28 -7.11
CA GLY A 145 29.35 -24.85 -7.18
C GLY A 145 30.83 -24.58 -7.51
N THR A 146 31.75 -25.37 -6.97
CA THR A 146 33.18 -25.28 -7.30
C THR A 146 33.44 -25.62 -8.77
N MET A 147 32.80 -26.66 -9.31
CA MET A 147 32.93 -27.02 -10.73
C MET A 147 32.46 -25.88 -11.64
N LEU A 148 31.35 -25.24 -11.32
CA LEU A 148 30.83 -24.08 -12.07
C LEU A 148 31.78 -22.87 -12.01
N ILE A 149 32.39 -22.59 -10.85
CA ILE A 149 33.36 -21.49 -10.70
C ILE A 149 34.63 -21.77 -11.50
N GLN A 150 35.17 -22.99 -11.40
CA GLN A 150 36.38 -23.35 -12.13
C GLN A 150 36.19 -23.25 -13.63
N TRP A 151 35.04 -23.71 -14.15
CA TRP A 151 34.68 -23.50 -15.55
C TRP A 151 34.67 -22.02 -15.94
N ALA A 152 34.09 -21.13 -15.13
CA ALA A 152 34.08 -19.69 -15.41
C ALA A 152 35.50 -19.08 -15.38
N LEU A 153 36.36 -19.53 -14.46
CA LEU A 153 37.76 -19.11 -14.38
C LEU A 153 38.59 -19.61 -15.56
N GLU A 154 38.32 -20.82 -16.07
CA GLU A 154 38.94 -21.36 -17.29
C GLU A 154 38.57 -20.50 -18.51
N GLN A 155 37.31 -20.05 -18.62
CA GLN A 155 36.91 -19.11 -19.68
C GLN A 155 37.68 -17.79 -19.57
N ALA A 156 37.82 -17.25 -18.35
CA ALA A 156 38.55 -16.01 -18.10
C ALA A 156 40.04 -16.15 -18.44
N GLN A 157 40.67 -17.26 -18.02
CA GLN A 157 42.07 -17.57 -18.29
C GLN A 157 42.32 -17.74 -19.80
N GLY A 158 41.45 -18.46 -20.50
CA GLY A 158 41.55 -18.67 -21.95
C GLY A 158 41.49 -17.37 -22.76
N LEU A 159 40.78 -16.37 -22.25
CA LEU A 159 40.66 -15.04 -22.87
C LEU A 159 41.67 -14.01 -22.32
N GLY A 160 42.44 -14.36 -21.29
CA GLY A 160 43.32 -13.42 -20.59
C GLY A 160 42.57 -12.28 -19.89
N LEU A 161 41.32 -12.51 -19.48
CA LEU A 161 40.44 -11.51 -18.88
C LEU A 161 40.32 -11.70 -17.36
N PRO A 162 40.10 -10.62 -16.59
CA PRO A 162 39.73 -10.75 -15.18
C PRO A 162 38.32 -11.34 -15.03
N ALA A 163 38.09 -12.07 -13.94
CA ALA A 163 36.77 -12.53 -13.53
C ALA A 163 36.19 -11.61 -12.44
N TYR A 164 34.91 -11.30 -12.54
CA TYR A 164 34.18 -10.43 -11.60
C TYR A 164 32.81 -11.03 -11.26
N LEU A 165 32.34 -10.79 -10.03
CA LEU A 165 31.02 -11.17 -9.53
C LEU A 165 30.63 -10.30 -8.32
N GLU A 166 29.33 -10.27 -8.03
CA GLU A 166 28.82 -9.83 -6.73
C GLU A 166 28.39 -11.05 -5.90
N ALA A 167 28.91 -11.15 -4.69
CA ALA A 167 28.66 -12.29 -3.81
C ALA A 167 27.55 -11.98 -2.79
N SER A 168 26.64 -12.94 -2.59
CA SER A 168 25.82 -12.98 -1.38
C SER A 168 26.65 -13.45 -0.18
N PRO A 169 26.23 -13.18 1.07
CA PRO A 169 26.90 -13.71 2.26
C PRO A 169 27.09 -15.23 2.22
N ASP A 170 26.08 -15.97 1.75
CA ASP A 170 26.11 -17.43 1.65
C ASP A 170 27.11 -17.95 0.61
N GLY A 171 27.26 -17.24 -0.51
CA GLY A 171 28.20 -17.61 -1.59
C GLY A 171 29.63 -17.13 -1.35
N HIS A 172 29.82 -16.09 -0.54
CA HIS A 172 31.10 -15.39 -0.33
C HIS A 172 32.27 -16.33 -0.02
N GLY A 173 32.10 -17.22 0.97
CA GLY A 173 33.14 -18.15 1.37
C GLY A 173 33.54 -19.15 0.26
N LEU A 174 32.63 -19.50 -0.65
CA LEU A 174 32.94 -20.35 -1.79
C LEU A 174 33.82 -19.62 -2.82
N TYR A 175 33.51 -18.34 -3.11
CA TYR A 175 34.29 -17.55 -4.05
C TYR A 175 35.72 -17.28 -3.54
N LEU A 176 35.88 -16.94 -2.25
CA LEU A 176 37.20 -16.76 -1.63
C LEU A 176 38.08 -18.01 -1.75
N LYS A 177 37.51 -19.20 -1.49
CA LYS A 177 38.23 -20.48 -1.64
C LYS A 177 38.71 -20.76 -3.07
N ASN A 178 38.07 -20.16 -4.07
CA ASN A 178 38.43 -20.27 -5.48
C ASN A 178 39.29 -19.10 -5.98
N GLY A 179 39.85 -18.29 -5.07
CA GLY A 179 40.85 -17.27 -5.41
C GLY A 179 40.31 -15.88 -5.72
N PHE A 180 38.99 -15.66 -5.61
CA PHE A 180 38.42 -14.31 -5.63
C PHE A 180 38.85 -13.53 -4.38
N LYS A 181 38.86 -12.20 -4.50
CA LYS A 181 39.22 -11.29 -3.41
C LYS A 181 38.15 -10.21 -3.28
N ASP A 182 37.92 -9.79 -2.03
CA ASP A 182 37.03 -8.68 -1.76
C ASP A 182 37.65 -7.38 -2.25
N ILE A 183 36.86 -6.63 -3.03
CA ILE A 183 37.25 -5.34 -3.58
C ILE A 183 36.36 -4.19 -3.07
N ASP A 184 35.13 -4.49 -2.65
CA ASP A 184 34.20 -3.54 -2.07
C ASP A 184 33.00 -4.27 -1.41
N LEU A 185 32.22 -3.56 -0.59
CA LEU A 185 31.00 -4.06 0.05
C LEU A 185 29.82 -3.12 -0.25
N LEU A 186 28.71 -3.68 -0.72
CA LEU A 186 27.45 -2.95 -0.86
C LEU A 186 26.52 -3.29 0.30
N GLU A 187 26.31 -2.31 1.19
CA GLU A 187 25.30 -2.41 2.24
C GLU A 187 24.01 -1.71 1.79
N ILE A 188 22.90 -2.45 1.81
CA ILE A 188 21.56 -1.93 1.47
C ILE A 188 20.66 -2.10 2.70
N ASP A 189 20.13 -0.99 3.21
CA ASP A 189 19.07 -1.01 4.20
C ASP A 189 17.71 -1.14 3.50
N LEU A 190 17.05 -2.28 3.70
CA LEU A 190 15.69 -2.55 3.22
C LEU A 190 14.62 -2.35 4.31
N GLY A 191 15.00 -1.92 5.52
CA GLY A 191 14.11 -1.78 6.67
C GLY A 191 12.94 -0.82 6.46
N GLN A 192 13.04 0.12 5.51
CA GLN A 192 11.91 0.98 5.13
C GLN A 192 10.71 0.18 4.57
N TRP A 193 10.96 -0.97 3.95
CA TRP A 193 9.93 -1.86 3.41
C TRP A 193 9.56 -3.01 4.34
N GLU A 194 10.08 -3.01 5.58
CA GLU A 194 9.67 -3.97 6.60
C GLU A 194 8.19 -3.82 6.91
N ARG A 195 7.41 -4.84 6.55
CA ARG A 195 5.97 -4.87 6.79
C ARG A 195 5.72 -5.29 8.22
N ARG A 196 5.26 -4.34 9.03
CA ARG A 196 4.87 -4.57 10.43
C ARG A 196 3.43 -5.08 10.47
N PRO A 197 3.03 -5.80 11.52
CA PRO A 197 1.62 -6.11 11.72
C PRO A 197 0.78 -4.82 11.65
N PRO A 198 -0.28 -4.79 10.84
CA PRO A 198 -1.17 -3.64 10.78
C PRO A 198 -1.83 -3.44 12.14
N ALA A 199 -2.06 -2.18 12.52
CA ALA A 199 -2.86 -1.89 13.69
C ALA A 199 -4.28 -2.43 13.47
N PRO A 200 -4.99 -2.90 14.51
CA PRO A 200 -6.36 -3.37 14.35
C PRO A 200 -7.31 -2.21 14.01
N LEU A 201 -8.20 -2.46 13.05
CA LEU A 201 -9.35 -1.60 12.74
C LEU A 201 -10.45 -1.81 13.79
N LEU A 202 -10.72 -0.77 14.58
CA LEU A 202 -11.72 -0.75 15.65
C LEU A 202 -12.76 0.34 15.41
N THR A 203 -13.80 0.39 16.24
CA THR A 203 -14.78 1.50 16.17
C THR A 203 -14.16 2.80 16.65
N ASN A 204 -14.67 3.93 16.17
CA ASN A 204 -14.27 5.27 16.61
C ASN A 204 -14.32 5.40 18.14
N TRP A 205 -15.34 4.80 18.79
CA TRP A 205 -15.45 4.79 20.25
C TRP A 205 -14.32 4.01 20.92
N GLN A 206 -14.00 2.81 20.44
CA GLN A 206 -12.93 1.98 21.00
C GLN A 206 -11.56 2.68 20.88
N VAL A 207 -11.30 3.33 19.73
CA VAL A 207 -10.05 4.07 19.51
C VAL A 207 -9.99 5.31 20.40
N ALA A 208 -11.07 6.07 20.52
CA ALA A 208 -11.13 7.24 21.40
C ALA A 208 -10.97 6.85 22.88
N ALA A 209 -11.63 5.76 23.31
CA ALA A 209 -11.49 5.23 24.66
C ALA A 209 -10.06 4.77 24.97
N ALA A 210 -9.37 4.16 23.99
CA ALA A 210 -7.97 3.77 24.13
C ALA A 210 -7.02 4.98 24.20
N ALA A 211 -7.29 6.04 23.43
CA ALA A 211 -6.49 7.27 23.46
C ALA A 211 -6.62 8.05 24.78
N GLY A 212 -7.78 7.93 25.44
CA GLY A 212 -8.11 8.63 26.67
C GLY A 212 -8.38 10.12 26.44
N GLU A 213 -8.40 10.89 27.54
CA GLU A 213 -8.66 12.33 27.48
C GLU A 213 -7.48 13.08 26.83
N PRO A 214 -7.75 13.95 25.83
CA PRO A 214 -6.70 14.74 25.19
C PRO A 214 -6.23 15.87 26.11
N ILE A 215 -4.91 15.94 26.35
CA ILE A 215 -4.30 16.93 27.26
C ILE A 215 -3.68 18.13 26.54
N ALA A 216 -3.36 17.97 25.25
CA ALA A 216 -2.80 19.01 24.41
C ALA A 216 -3.14 18.73 22.95
N VAL A 217 -3.80 19.69 22.29
CA VAL A 217 -4.41 19.49 20.97
C VAL A 217 -4.08 20.67 20.06
N VAL A 218 -3.65 20.35 18.84
CA VAL A 218 -3.58 21.30 17.72
C VAL A 218 -4.63 20.90 16.70
N ARG A 219 -5.46 21.86 16.28
CA ARG A 219 -6.54 21.61 15.33
C ARG A 219 -6.46 22.54 14.13
N VAL A 220 -6.72 21.99 12.95
CA VAL A 220 -7.03 22.75 11.73
C VAL A 220 -8.42 22.29 11.29
N SER A 221 -9.33 23.23 11.02
CA SER A 221 -10.71 22.90 10.66
C SER A 221 -11.09 23.55 9.34
N ASN A 222 -11.74 22.76 8.48
CA ASN A 222 -12.30 23.20 7.20
C ASN A 222 -11.31 23.95 6.30
N LEU A 223 -10.06 23.47 6.24
CA LEU A 223 -9.07 23.95 5.30
C LEU A 223 -9.55 23.64 3.89
N GLN A 224 -9.88 24.70 3.15
CA GLN A 224 -10.47 24.60 1.81
C GLN A 224 -9.41 24.21 0.78
N GLY A 225 -9.82 23.35 -0.15
CA GLY A 225 -9.04 22.97 -1.32
C GLY A 225 -9.92 22.35 -2.40
N THR A 226 -9.27 21.77 -3.41
CA THR A 226 -9.93 21.08 -4.51
C THR A 226 -9.29 19.72 -4.70
N LEU A 227 -10.10 18.69 -4.92
CA LEU A 227 -9.64 17.33 -5.13
C LEU A 227 -10.30 16.73 -6.38
N PRO A 228 -9.53 16.13 -7.31
CA PRO A 228 -10.05 15.41 -8.47
C PRO A 228 -10.37 13.95 -8.13
N VAL A 229 -11.08 13.70 -7.02
CA VAL A 229 -11.28 12.35 -6.48
C VAL A 229 -12.74 11.93 -6.42
N GLY A 230 -12.93 10.62 -6.45
CA GLY A 230 -14.22 9.97 -6.31
C GLY A 230 -15.24 10.39 -7.36
N ARG A 231 -16.52 10.25 -7.02
CA ARG A 231 -17.65 10.68 -7.85
C ARG A 231 -18.22 11.98 -7.30
N ASP A 232 -18.52 12.92 -8.20
CA ASP A 232 -19.31 14.09 -7.83
C ASP A 232 -20.81 13.73 -7.73
N ALA A 233 -21.64 14.69 -7.32
CA ALA A 233 -23.09 14.53 -7.17
C ALA A 233 -23.81 14.05 -8.45
N TRP A 234 -23.16 14.13 -9.62
CA TRP A 234 -23.69 13.67 -10.90
C TRP A 234 -23.09 12.32 -11.33
N GLY A 235 -22.34 11.65 -10.46
CA GLY A 235 -21.71 10.36 -10.72
C GLY A 235 -20.46 10.44 -11.61
N ARG A 236 -19.92 11.64 -11.88
CA ARG A 236 -18.76 11.80 -12.77
C ARG A 236 -17.48 11.57 -11.98
N ALA A 237 -16.63 10.68 -12.49
CA ALA A 237 -15.28 10.46 -11.96
C ALA A 237 -14.28 11.52 -12.48
N ASN A 238 -13.14 11.66 -11.80
CA ASN A 238 -12.01 12.51 -12.22
C ASN A 238 -12.36 14.01 -12.38
N LYS A 239 -13.37 14.51 -11.67
CA LYS A 239 -13.71 15.93 -11.66
C LYS A 239 -13.23 16.58 -10.38
N ALA A 240 -12.50 17.68 -10.55
CA ALA A 240 -12.11 18.56 -9.47
C ALA A 240 -13.36 19.06 -8.74
N GLN A 241 -13.46 18.76 -7.43
CA GLN A 241 -14.54 19.20 -6.57
C GLN A 241 -14.02 19.86 -5.29
N PRO A 242 -14.80 20.76 -4.67
CA PRO A 242 -14.42 21.37 -3.40
C PRO A 242 -14.20 20.31 -2.32
N ALA A 243 -13.15 20.48 -1.53
CA ALA A 243 -12.83 19.64 -0.38
C ALA A 243 -12.56 20.51 0.85
N LEU A 244 -12.98 20.01 2.01
CA LEU A 244 -12.72 20.61 3.32
C LEU A 244 -11.91 19.60 4.14
N LEU A 245 -10.67 19.95 4.45
CA LEU A 245 -9.80 19.14 5.30
C LEU A 245 -9.88 19.61 6.74
N SER A 246 -10.08 18.68 7.67
CA SER A 246 -9.96 18.94 9.10
C SER A 246 -9.00 17.93 9.71
N THR A 247 -8.17 18.37 10.63
CA THR A 247 -7.28 17.48 11.40
C THR A 247 -7.19 17.92 12.85
N GLU A 248 -7.11 16.93 13.72
CA GLU A 248 -6.90 17.10 15.15
C GLU A 248 -5.70 16.25 15.57
N VAL A 249 -4.68 16.90 16.11
CA VAL A 249 -3.44 16.28 16.57
C VAL A 249 -3.38 16.39 18.08
N SER A 250 -3.48 15.26 18.77
CA SER A 250 -3.40 15.16 20.23
C SER A 250 -2.05 14.61 20.65
N PHE A 251 -1.40 15.23 21.64
CA PHE A 251 -0.04 14.88 22.08
C PHE A 251 -0.04 14.06 23.37
N GLN A 252 1.01 13.24 23.56
CA GLN A 252 1.20 12.44 24.78
C GLN A 252 1.51 13.30 26.00
N GLN A 253 2.14 14.46 25.78
CA GLN A 253 2.58 15.42 26.80
C GLN A 253 1.98 16.80 26.50
N PRO A 254 1.81 17.67 27.52
CA PRO A 254 1.41 19.05 27.31
C PRO A 254 2.54 19.91 26.72
N PHE A 255 2.20 21.13 26.26
CA PHE A 255 3.11 22.07 25.58
C PHE A 255 4.12 22.76 26.51
N HIS A 256 4.77 22.03 27.41
CA HIS A 256 5.64 22.61 28.44
C HIS A 256 6.80 23.45 27.87
N ALA A 257 7.53 22.92 26.88
CA ALA A 257 8.67 23.61 26.30
C ALA A 257 8.22 24.78 25.43
N ALA A 258 7.16 24.59 24.63
CA ALA A 258 6.62 25.68 23.81
C ALA A 258 6.10 26.85 24.66
N ALA A 259 5.44 26.54 25.78
CA ALA A 259 4.93 27.54 26.71
C ALA A 259 6.05 28.24 27.49
N ALA A 260 7.09 27.50 27.90
CA ALA A 260 8.21 28.07 28.64
C ALA A 260 9.10 28.98 27.78
N GLU A 261 9.30 28.61 26.51
CA GLU A 261 10.14 29.36 25.57
C GLU A 261 9.37 30.43 24.77
N ASP A 262 8.04 30.45 24.88
CA ASP A 262 7.14 31.24 24.04
C ASP A 262 7.43 31.06 22.53
N ARG A 263 7.71 29.80 22.13
CA ARG A 263 8.14 29.42 20.78
C ARG A 263 7.58 28.07 20.37
N VAL A 264 7.10 27.98 19.14
CA VAL A 264 6.51 26.75 18.57
C VAL A 264 7.57 25.78 18.00
N SER A 265 8.87 26.08 18.19
CA SER A 265 10.00 25.32 17.65
C SER A 265 10.54 24.23 18.58
N SER A 266 10.04 24.14 19.81
CA SER A 266 10.53 23.26 20.88
C SER A 266 10.24 21.77 20.67
N GLY A 267 9.54 21.40 19.60
CA GLY A 267 9.32 20.01 19.20
C GLY A 267 8.29 19.23 20.03
N ASP A 268 7.69 19.83 21.06
CA ASP A 268 6.58 19.31 21.87
C ASP A 268 5.19 19.78 21.38
N THR A 269 5.15 20.53 20.27
CA THR A 269 3.93 21.03 19.64
C THR A 269 4.06 20.98 18.11
N ALA A 270 2.94 21.14 17.40
CA ALA A 270 2.91 21.30 15.95
C ALA A 270 2.39 22.69 15.56
N HIS A 271 3.12 23.40 14.70
CA HIS A 271 2.69 24.70 14.21
C HIS A 271 1.50 24.54 13.24
N TYR A 272 0.29 24.97 13.62
CA TYR A 272 -0.93 24.86 12.82
C TYR A 272 -0.79 25.47 11.41
N GLY A 273 0.01 26.53 11.27
CA GLY A 273 0.35 27.12 9.97
C GLY A 273 1.18 26.20 9.07
N ASN A 274 2.15 25.47 9.61
CA ASN A 274 2.95 24.52 8.83
C ASN A 274 2.14 23.25 8.53
N LEU A 275 1.30 22.82 9.47
CA LEU A 275 0.32 21.75 9.27
C LEU A 275 -0.63 22.09 8.10
N SER A 276 -1.17 23.31 8.08
CA SER A 276 -2.02 23.79 6.98
C SER A 276 -1.27 23.85 5.64
N LYS A 277 0.00 24.29 5.64
CA LYS A 277 0.83 24.32 4.42
C LYS A 277 1.08 22.91 3.90
N ARG A 278 1.46 21.98 4.77
CA ARG A 278 1.71 20.58 4.41
C ARG A 278 0.49 19.92 3.78
N LEU A 279 -0.69 20.11 4.37
CA LEU A 279 -1.95 19.62 3.80
C LEU A 279 -2.24 20.20 2.42
N ARG A 280 -2.01 21.51 2.22
CA ARG A 280 -2.18 22.17 0.92
C ARG A 280 -1.19 21.66 -0.13
N GLU A 281 0.08 21.50 0.21
CA GLU A 281 1.09 20.96 -0.69
C GLU A 281 0.69 19.58 -1.22
N THR A 282 0.16 18.71 -0.35
CA THR A 282 -0.34 17.40 -0.76
C THR A 282 -1.57 17.50 -1.67
N LEU A 283 -2.50 18.44 -1.42
CA LEU A 283 -3.64 18.71 -2.30
C LEU A 283 -3.21 19.20 -3.69
N ASP A 284 -2.20 20.06 -3.76
CA ASP A 284 -1.68 20.60 -5.01
C ASP A 284 -0.99 19.50 -5.84
N GLN A 285 -0.26 18.59 -5.18
CA GLN A 285 0.34 17.41 -5.82
C GLN A 285 -0.71 16.51 -6.45
N LEU A 286 -1.77 16.18 -5.69
CA LEU A 286 -2.91 15.39 -6.16
C LEU A 286 -3.63 16.02 -7.36
N SER A 287 -3.78 17.34 -7.33
CA SER A 287 -4.41 18.09 -8.42
C SER A 287 -3.55 18.10 -9.69
N THR A 288 -2.23 18.14 -9.53
CA THR A 288 -1.27 18.15 -10.64
C THR A 288 -1.13 16.76 -11.28
N SER A 289 -1.10 15.69 -10.48
CA SER A 289 -0.98 14.31 -10.99
C SER A 289 -2.22 13.83 -11.74
N ALA A 290 -3.37 14.46 -11.52
CA ALA A 290 -4.63 14.14 -12.19
C ALA A 290 -4.80 14.80 -13.58
N GLN A 291 -3.82 15.57 -14.07
CA GLN A 291 -3.86 16.10 -15.43
C GLN A 291 -3.59 14.99 -16.46
N PRO A 292 -4.35 14.92 -17.58
CA PRO A 292 -4.14 13.90 -18.59
C PRO A 292 -2.73 14.03 -19.18
N PRO A 293 -2.03 12.89 -19.44
CA PRO A 293 -0.70 12.93 -20.01
C PRO A 293 -0.73 13.59 -21.39
N THR A 294 0.26 14.43 -21.67
CA THR A 294 0.39 15.16 -22.94
C THR A 294 0.78 14.26 -24.12
N HIS A 295 1.08 12.98 -23.88
CA HIS A 295 1.48 12.00 -24.89
C HIS A 295 0.33 11.08 -25.35
N PRO A 296 0.10 10.93 -26.66
CA PRO A 296 -1.05 10.20 -27.21
C PRO A 296 -1.09 8.69 -26.88
N ASP A 297 0.05 8.07 -26.58
CA ASP A 297 0.10 6.64 -26.21
C ASP A 297 -0.27 6.37 -24.75
N ALA A 298 -0.12 7.36 -23.86
CA ALA A 298 -0.54 7.25 -22.46
C ALA A 298 -2.06 7.47 -22.29
N ALA A 299 -2.68 8.21 -23.22
CA ALA A 299 -4.13 8.40 -23.26
C ALA A 299 -4.91 7.09 -23.54
N ARG A 300 -4.30 6.11 -24.23
CA ARG A 300 -4.93 4.80 -24.50
C ARG A 300 -4.98 3.87 -23.29
N LYS A 301 -4.17 4.09 -22.25
CA LYS A 301 -4.21 3.32 -20.98
C LYS A 301 -5.16 3.94 -19.94
N ALA A 302 -5.58 5.19 -20.11
CA ALA A 302 -6.47 5.91 -19.20
C ALA A 302 -7.98 5.63 -19.46
N ASP A 303 -8.30 4.80 -20.46
CA ASP A 303 -9.68 4.50 -20.90
C ASP A 303 -10.39 3.43 -20.04
N ALA A 304 -10.05 3.36 -18.75
CA ALA A 304 -10.69 2.48 -17.78
C ALA A 304 -11.53 3.26 -16.74
N GLY A 305 -12.04 4.45 -17.06
CA GLY A 305 -13.14 5.13 -16.32
C GLY A 305 -12.99 5.37 -14.81
N GLN A 306 -11.87 5.02 -14.17
CA GLN A 306 -11.68 5.09 -12.72
C GLN A 306 -10.56 6.08 -12.40
N GLY A 307 -10.96 7.17 -11.76
CA GLY A 307 -10.03 8.12 -11.14
C GLY A 307 -9.51 7.67 -9.81
N PRO A 308 -8.61 8.45 -9.18
CA PRO A 308 -8.24 8.24 -7.78
C PRO A 308 -9.50 8.32 -6.90
N SER A 309 -9.66 7.35 -6.01
CA SER A 309 -10.75 7.32 -5.03
C SER A 309 -10.55 8.38 -3.94
N ALA A 310 -11.59 8.67 -3.16
CA ALA A 310 -11.43 9.52 -1.98
C ALA A 310 -10.47 8.90 -0.95
N ALA A 311 -10.39 7.56 -0.90
CA ALA A 311 -9.45 6.85 -0.04
C ALA A 311 -7.99 7.02 -0.47
N ASP A 312 -7.71 7.08 -1.77
CA ASP A 312 -6.34 7.28 -2.29
C ASP A 312 -5.78 8.66 -1.92
N ALA A 313 -6.60 9.72 -2.07
CA ALA A 313 -6.21 11.05 -1.60
C ALA A 313 -6.06 11.12 -0.08
N PHE A 314 -6.93 10.42 0.65
CA PHE A 314 -6.82 10.32 2.11
C PHE A 314 -5.49 9.68 2.51
N GLU A 315 -5.12 8.57 1.89
CA GLU A 315 -3.88 7.85 2.14
C GLU A 315 -2.67 8.76 1.93
N LEU A 316 -2.65 9.52 0.83
CA LEU A 316 -1.56 10.46 0.54
C LEU A 316 -1.48 11.60 1.56
N LEU A 317 -2.61 12.16 2.00
CA LEU A 317 -2.64 13.15 3.07
C LEU A 317 -2.11 12.57 4.38
N TRP A 318 -2.51 11.33 4.72
CA TRP A 318 -2.07 10.65 5.92
C TRP A 318 -0.57 10.35 5.92
N VAL A 319 -0.03 9.86 4.80
CA VAL A 319 1.40 9.65 4.58
C VAL A 319 2.15 10.98 4.65
N GLY A 320 1.60 12.04 4.08
CA GLY A 320 2.18 13.38 4.14
C GLY A 320 2.37 13.90 5.57
N LEU A 321 1.49 13.51 6.49
CA LEU A 321 1.56 13.87 7.91
C LEU A 321 2.44 12.91 8.74
N THR A 322 2.25 11.60 8.58
CA THR A 322 2.79 10.57 9.50
C THR A 322 3.99 9.80 8.93
N GLY A 323 4.24 9.93 7.63
CA GLY A 323 5.21 9.15 6.89
C GLY A 323 4.88 7.67 6.70
N ARG A 324 3.68 7.26 7.08
CA ARG A 324 3.23 5.87 7.07
C ARG A 324 1.88 5.74 6.41
N VAL A 325 1.57 4.53 5.99
CA VAL A 325 0.20 4.17 5.58
C VAL A 325 -0.78 4.24 6.76
N VAL A 326 -2.08 4.31 6.48
CA VAL A 326 -3.15 4.50 7.48
C VAL A 326 -3.13 3.49 8.63
N ASP A 327 -2.85 2.21 8.34
CA ASP A 327 -2.77 1.15 9.36
C ASP A 327 -1.42 1.12 10.13
N GLY A 328 -0.48 1.99 9.76
CA GLY A 328 0.86 2.10 10.34
C GLY A 328 1.85 0.98 9.96
N SER A 329 1.41 -0.03 9.19
CA SER A 329 2.17 -1.24 8.88
C SER A 329 3.45 -0.97 8.09
N ARG A 330 3.49 0.10 7.29
CA ARG A 330 4.57 0.40 6.36
C ARG A 330 4.96 1.88 6.40
N ARG A 331 6.25 2.19 6.32
CA ARG A 331 6.73 3.55 6.01
C ARG A 331 6.57 3.80 4.51
N ALA A 332 5.93 4.90 4.15
CA ALA A 332 5.65 5.26 2.77
C ALA A 332 6.44 6.49 2.30
N LEU A 333 7.08 7.22 3.23
CA LEU A 333 8.05 8.25 2.88
C LEU A 333 9.45 7.64 2.66
N PRO A 334 10.26 8.23 1.75
CA PRO A 334 11.69 7.93 1.62
C PRO A 334 12.46 8.10 2.94
N LEU A 335 13.53 7.34 3.16
CA LEU A 335 14.32 7.35 4.41
C LEU A 335 14.96 8.71 4.73
N ASP A 336 15.28 9.50 3.71
CA ASP A 336 15.84 10.85 3.85
C ASP A 336 14.78 11.90 4.20
N GLN A 337 13.49 11.54 4.13
CA GLN A 337 12.39 12.42 4.49
C GLN A 337 11.87 12.13 5.90
N VAL A 338 11.93 13.16 6.75
CA VAL A 338 11.37 13.11 8.09
C VAL A 338 9.85 13.35 8.02
N PRO A 339 9.02 12.50 8.67
CA PRO A 339 7.59 12.76 8.79
C PRO A 339 7.31 14.12 9.44
N PHE A 340 6.20 14.77 9.03
CA PHE A 340 5.81 16.05 9.61
C PHE A 340 5.44 15.92 11.09
N LEU A 341 4.76 14.83 11.45
CA LEU A 341 4.40 14.49 12.83
C LEU A 341 5.27 13.34 13.35
N ASP A 342 5.83 13.55 14.53
CA ASP A 342 6.54 12.50 15.27
C ASP A 342 5.54 11.59 15.98
N ALA A 343 5.34 10.38 15.44
CA ALA A 343 4.43 9.38 15.99
C ALA A 343 4.73 9.02 17.46
N GLY A 344 5.98 9.15 17.92
CA GLY A 344 6.35 8.90 19.32
C GLY A 344 5.83 9.96 20.29
N LYS A 345 5.42 11.12 19.79
CA LYS A 345 4.84 12.22 20.58
C LYS A 345 3.32 12.30 20.49
N LEU A 346 2.72 11.57 19.55
CA LEU A 346 1.28 11.58 19.34
C LEU A 346 0.57 10.67 20.33
N ARG A 347 -0.59 11.12 20.82
CA ARG A 347 -1.58 10.33 21.55
C ARG A 347 -2.65 9.84 20.57
N SER A 348 -3.21 10.76 19.81
CA SER A 348 -4.16 10.46 18.73
C SER A 348 -4.04 11.44 17.57
N LEU A 349 -4.45 10.98 16.40
CA LEU A 349 -4.54 11.80 15.19
C LEU A 349 -5.87 11.50 14.51
N THR A 350 -6.67 12.55 14.28
CA THR A 350 -7.84 12.48 13.42
C THR A 350 -7.60 13.31 12.16
N LEU A 351 -7.92 12.74 11.01
CA LEU A 351 -7.97 13.43 9.72
C LEU A 351 -9.34 13.18 9.10
N THR A 352 -9.96 14.23 8.59
CA THR A 352 -11.26 14.19 7.93
C THR A 352 -11.19 14.92 6.60
N VAL A 353 -11.61 14.23 5.54
CA VAL A 353 -11.81 14.79 4.20
C VAL A 353 -13.32 14.88 3.97
N ASN A 354 -13.87 16.09 3.94
CA ASN A 354 -15.26 16.32 3.59
C ASN A 354 -15.37 16.84 2.14
N LEU A 355 -16.27 16.24 1.37
CA LEU A 355 -16.56 16.53 -0.02
C LEU A 355 -18.01 17.06 -0.12
N PRO A 356 -18.23 18.39 -0.05
CA PRO A 356 -19.57 18.98 -0.04
C PRO A 356 -20.38 18.77 -1.33
N LYS A 357 -19.74 18.26 -2.40
CA LYS A 357 -20.34 18.02 -3.71
C LYS A 357 -20.32 16.56 -4.14
N ALA A 358 -20.02 15.64 -3.21
CA ALA A 358 -20.08 14.20 -3.47
C ALA A 358 -21.47 13.58 -3.24
N SER A 359 -22.35 14.26 -2.50
CA SER A 359 -23.75 13.82 -2.29
C SER A 359 -24.70 14.60 -3.20
N LEU A 360 -25.73 13.92 -3.74
CA LEU A 360 -26.75 14.54 -4.58
C LEU A 360 -27.89 15.12 -3.74
N LEU A 361 -28.33 14.38 -2.72
CA LEU A 361 -29.47 14.73 -1.87
C LEU A 361 -29.06 15.33 -0.52
N GLY A 362 -27.78 15.28 -0.18
CA GLY A 362 -27.22 15.71 1.09
C GLY A 362 -26.33 16.93 1.01
N GLU A 363 -25.73 17.27 2.15
CA GLU A 363 -24.84 18.41 2.33
C GLU A 363 -23.36 18.07 2.03
N GLY A 364 -23.05 16.77 1.93
CA GLY A 364 -21.72 16.29 1.59
C GLY A 364 -21.42 14.89 2.10
N VAL A 365 -20.23 14.39 1.76
CA VAL A 365 -19.72 13.10 2.22
C VAL A 365 -18.37 13.32 2.91
N ALA A 366 -18.20 12.78 4.10
CA ALA A 366 -16.97 12.84 4.86
C ALA A 366 -16.35 11.46 5.05
N LEU A 367 -15.05 11.35 4.76
CA LEU A 367 -14.22 10.22 5.14
C LEU A 367 -13.33 10.66 6.32
N ALA A 368 -13.33 9.89 7.40
CA ALA A 368 -12.50 10.15 8.57
C ALA A 368 -11.67 8.93 8.96
N VAL A 369 -10.44 9.18 9.39
CA VAL A 369 -9.62 8.21 10.12
C VAL A 369 -9.20 8.82 11.44
N THR A 370 -9.35 8.03 12.50
CA THR A 370 -8.81 8.34 13.83
C THR A 370 -7.84 7.25 14.22
N ALA A 371 -6.59 7.59 14.56
CA ALA A 371 -5.59 6.65 15.06
C ALA A 371 -5.24 6.95 16.51
N CYS A 372 -5.04 5.88 17.29
CA CYS A 372 -4.46 5.91 18.63
C CYS A 372 -3.02 5.41 18.57
N PHE A 373 -2.10 6.12 19.19
CA PHE A 373 -0.67 5.81 19.19
C PHE A 373 -0.23 5.20 20.51
N LYS A 374 0.75 4.31 20.47
CA LYS A 374 1.31 3.67 21.66
C LYS A 374 2.05 4.68 22.51
N THR A 375 1.83 4.63 23.83
CA THR A 375 2.56 5.44 24.81
C THR A 375 3.92 4.84 25.15
N GLY A 376 4.97 5.67 25.16
CA GLY A 376 6.34 5.30 25.54
C GLY A 376 7.34 5.32 24.39
N LEU A 377 8.64 5.20 24.69
CA LEU A 377 9.72 5.01 23.72
C LEU A 377 9.53 3.66 23.02
N GLY A 378 8.66 3.64 22.01
CA GLY A 378 8.42 2.44 21.22
C GLY A 378 9.73 2.00 20.58
N ASP A 379 9.98 0.69 20.57
CA ASP A 379 10.98 0.11 19.69
C ASP A 379 10.68 0.58 18.27
N GLU A 380 11.65 1.26 17.63
CA GLU A 380 11.53 1.76 16.27
C GLU A 380 11.11 0.66 15.29
N LYS A 381 11.27 -0.62 15.64
CA LYS A 381 10.88 -1.81 14.87
C LYS A 381 9.38 -2.14 14.94
N THR A 382 8.61 -1.58 15.86
CA THR A 382 7.17 -1.91 16.02
C THR A 382 6.24 -0.88 15.38
N ASN A 383 5.02 -1.28 15.01
CA ASN A 383 4.03 -0.32 14.49
C ASN A 383 3.68 0.68 15.61
N PRO A 384 3.83 2.01 15.40
CA PRO A 384 3.55 3.00 16.44
C PRO A 384 2.05 3.15 16.73
N LEU A 385 1.18 2.74 15.80
CA LEU A 385 -0.27 2.74 16.03
C LEU A 385 -0.64 1.57 16.94
N GLN A 386 -1.47 1.86 17.94
CA GLN A 386 -2.10 0.87 18.80
C GLN A 386 -3.37 0.32 18.13
N SER A 387 -4.17 1.21 17.54
CA SER A 387 -5.41 0.91 16.84
C SER A 387 -5.79 2.11 15.96
N TYR A 388 -6.68 1.88 15.00
CA TYR A 388 -7.26 2.96 14.21
C TYR A 388 -8.73 2.65 13.88
N ALA A 389 -9.46 3.70 13.55
CA ALA A 389 -10.86 3.66 13.12
C ALA A 389 -10.97 4.39 11.80
N ARG A 390 -11.89 3.94 10.96
CA ARG A 390 -12.20 4.56 9.68
C ARG A 390 -13.72 4.62 9.52
N SER A 391 -14.23 5.81 9.22
CA SER A 391 -15.66 6.00 9.01
C SER A 391 -15.98 6.81 7.75
N LEU A 392 -17.11 6.46 7.15
CA LEU A 392 -17.75 7.19 6.07
C LEU A 392 -19.02 7.81 6.62
N ARG A 393 -19.24 9.10 6.37
CA ARG A 393 -20.47 9.79 6.77
C ARG A 393 -21.10 10.52 5.58
N ILE A 394 -22.39 10.34 5.40
CA ILE A 394 -23.22 11.09 4.45
C ILE A 394 -24.07 12.07 5.27
N HIS A 395 -23.92 13.35 4.98
CA HIS A 395 -24.49 14.42 5.79
C HIS A 395 -25.83 14.91 5.23
N GLY A 396 -26.83 15.01 6.11
CA GLY A 396 -28.01 15.82 5.86
C GLY A 396 -28.81 15.46 4.60
N LEU A 397 -29.01 14.18 4.29
CA LEU A 397 -29.86 13.73 3.18
C LEU A 397 -31.29 14.23 3.39
N ARG A 398 -31.80 15.07 2.49
CA ARG A 398 -33.14 15.67 2.59
C ARG A 398 -34.12 14.88 1.74
N ILE A 399 -34.89 14.00 2.38
CA ILE A 399 -35.78 13.06 1.67
C ILE A 399 -37.23 13.27 2.12
N PRO A 400 -38.17 13.51 1.17
CA PRO A 400 -39.60 13.50 1.46
C PRO A 400 -40.06 12.10 1.87
N THR A 401 -40.54 11.96 3.10
CA THR A 401 -40.94 10.68 3.69
C THR A 401 -42.32 10.80 4.33
N LEU A 402 -43.16 9.77 4.16
CA LEU A 402 -44.45 9.72 4.81
C LEU A 402 -44.25 9.22 6.25
N ILE A 403 -44.27 10.14 7.22
CA ILE A 403 -43.94 9.83 8.62
C ILE A 403 -44.80 10.58 9.63
N GLY A 404 -45.38 9.87 10.59
CA GLY A 404 -46.14 10.46 11.68
C GLY A 404 -47.19 9.54 12.27
N VAL A 405 -47.49 9.74 13.55
CA VAL A 405 -48.46 8.96 14.32
C VAL A 405 -49.89 9.44 14.03
N ASN A 406 -50.07 10.77 13.94
CA ASN A 406 -51.39 11.36 13.77
C ASN A 406 -51.83 11.36 12.29
N ALA A 407 -53.13 11.18 12.04
CA ALA A 407 -53.67 11.11 10.68
C ALA A 407 -53.40 12.37 9.83
N ASN A 408 -53.36 13.56 10.45
CA ASN A 408 -53.02 14.82 9.78
C ASN A 408 -51.55 14.86 9.31
N GLU A 409 -50.63 14.28 10.07
CA GLU A 409 -49.21 14.18 9.69
C GLU A 409 -49.00 13.27 8.47
N ARG A 410 -49.97 12.41 8.16
CA ARG A 410 -49.91 11.42 7.09
C ARG A 410 -50.63 11.85 5.80
N GLN A 411 -51.10 13.10 5.73
CA GLN A 411 -51.76 13.63 4.53
C GLN A 411 -50.77 13.98 3.41
N ALA A 412 -49.51 14.25 3.76
CA ALA A 412 -48.45 14.57 2.82
C ALA A 412 -47.10 14.06 3.34
N LYS A 413 -46.16 13.83 2.42
CA LYS A 413 -44.76 13.55 2.77
C LYS A 413 -44.16 14.79 3.45
N GLN A 414 -43.43 14.56 4.53
CA GLN A 414 -42.70 15.59 5.26
C GLN A 414 -41.21 15.45 4.92
N MET A 415 -40.46 16.54 4.98
CA MET A 415 -39.02 16.48 4.78
C MET A 415 -38.36 15.87 6.03
N VAL A 416 -37.65 14.76 5.84
CA VAL A 416 -36.80 14.15 6.88
C VAL A 416 -35.35 14.36 6.48
N VAL A 417 -34.53 14.77 7.45
CA VAL A 417 -33.08 14.94 7.27
C VAL A 417 -32.38 13.73 7.87
N ALA A 418 -31.60 13.01 7.07
CA ALA A 418 -30.89 11.80 7.50
C ALA A 418 -29.36 11.99 7.44
N ASP A 419 -28.68 11.73 8.54
CA ASP A 419 -27.23 11.48 8.59
C ASP A 419 -27.01 9.97 8.69
N VAL A 420 -26.10 9.46 7.85
CA VAL A 420 -25.70 8.05 7.86
C VAL A 420 -24.19 7.97 8.05
N GLU A 421 -23.75 7.33 9.13
CA GLU A 421 -22.34 7.07 9.41
C GLU A 421 -22.08 5.57 9.47
N ILE A 422 -21.09 5.10 8.72
CA ILE A 422 -20.58 3.74 8.71
C ILE A 422 -19.20 3.76 9.35
N ASP A 423 -19.05 3.08 10.47
CA ASP A 423 -17.81 2.89 11.22
C ASP A 423 -17.25 1.47 10.99
N ARG A 424 -15.94 1.30 11.26
CA ARG A 424 -15.14 0.13 10.84
C ARG A 424 -15.20 -0.12 9.33
N LEU A 425 -15.11 0.96 8.56
CA LEU A 425 -15.07 0.87 7.10
C LEU A 425 -13.76 0.22 6.65
N ASP A 426 -13.85 -1.00 6.12
CA ASP A 426 -12.73 -1.85 5.69
C ASP A 426 -12.39 -1.72 4.19
N THR A 427 -13.16 -0.95 3.43
CA THR A 427 -13.03 -0.81 1.97
C THR A 427 -12.42 0.52 1.54
N ALA A 428 -11.58 0.53 0.52
CA ALA A 428 -11.08 1.76 -0.13
C ALA A 428 -12.03 2.32 -1.19
N SER A 429 -13.04 1.56 -1.62
CA SER A 429 -13.96 1.95 -2.68
C SER A 429 -14.88 3.10 -2.26
N ASP A 430 -15.20 3.99 -3.20
CA ASP A 430 -16.18 5.06 -3.00
C ASP A 430 -17.62 4.54 -3.06
N ILE A 431 -18.08 3.99 -1.94
CA ILE A 431 -19.40 3.34 -1.81
C ILE A 431 -20.56 4.30 -1.49
N HIS A 432 -20.28 5.58 -1.24
CA HIS A 432 -21.28 6.54 -0.78
C HIS A 432 -22.48 6.72 -1.75
N PRO A 433 -22.33 6.67 -3.10
CA PRO A 433 -23.48 6.81 -3.99
C PRO A 433 -24.45 5.64 -3.86
N GLU A 434 -23.94 4.42 -3.73
CA GLU A 434 -24.75 3.22 -3.57
C GLU A 434 -25.44 3.19 -2.20
N VAL A 435 -24.78 3.66 -1.13
CA VAL A 435 -25.39 3.82 0.20
C VAL A 435 -26.46 4.90 0.18
N GLU A 436 -26.20 6.06 -0.43
CA GLU A 436 -27.16 7.16 -0.57
C GLU A 436 -28.42 6.70 -1.32
N LYS A 437 -28.25 5.95 -2.42
CA LYS A 437 -29.35 5.37 -3.19
C LYS A 437 -30.20 4.43 -2.34
N LEU A 438 -29.57 3.51 -1.59
CA LEU A 438 -30.29 2.58 -0.71
C LEU A 438 -31.12 3.32 0.35
N VAL A 439 -30.54 4.37 0.95
CA VAL A 439 -31.22 5.20 1.96
C VAL A 439 -32.41 5.93 1.34
N PHE A 440 -32.21 6.54 0.16
CA PHE A 440 -33.27 7.21 -0.59
C PHE A 440 -34.43 6.27 -0.92
N GLU A 441 -34.16 5.13 -1.57
CA GLU A 441 -35.20 4.18 -1.97
C GLU A 441 -35.97 3.63 -0.76
N THR A 442 -35.26 3.37 0.35
CA THR A 442 -35.88 2.92 1.60
C THR A 442 -36.79 4.00 2.19
N MET A 443 -36.31 5.23 2.31
CA MET A 443 -37.09 6.32 2.90
C MET A 443 -38.27 6.73 2.02
N GLU A 444 -38.08 6.78 0.70
CA GLU A 444 -39.12 7.20 -0.25
C GLU A 444 -40.30 6.22 -0.29
N SER A 445 -40.02 4.92 -0.22
CA SER A 445 -41.04 3.86 -0.26
C SER A 445 -41.64 3.54 1.11
N SER A 446 -41.05 4.05 2.20
CA SER A 446 -41.51 3.80 3.57
C SER A 446 -42.72 4.63 4.00
N SER A 447 -43.42 4.13 5.02
CA SER A 447 -44.63 4.76 5.58
C SER A 447 -44.73 4.45 7.08
N PHE A 448 -43.84 5.02 7.88
CA PHE A 448 -43.75 4.74 9.32
C PHE A 448 -44.50 5.74 10.18
N GLU A 449 -44.80 5.37 11.42
CA GLU A 449 -45.33 6.31 12.42
C GLU A 449 -44.20 7.08 13.12
N THR A 450 -43.05 6.42 13.36
CA THR A 450 -41.96 6.94 14.19
C THR A 450 -40.62 6.97 13.44
N LEU A 451 -39.71 7.85 13.88
CA LEU A 451 -38.35 7.93 13.33
C LEU A 451 -37.50 6.74 13.76
N GLU A 452 -37.77 6.19 14.95
CA GLU A 452 -37.11 5.03 15.52
C GLU A 452 -37.28 3.79 14.63
N ALA A 453 -38.52 3.53 14.17
CA ALA A 453 -38.81 2.41 13.30
C ALA A 453 -38.14 2.57 11.92
N LEU A 454 -38.18 3.79 11.37
CA LEU A 454 -37.51 4.10 10.11
C LEU A 454 -35.98 3.95 10.22
N GLY A 455 -35.38 4.50 11.27
CA GLY A 455 -33.94 4.43 11.50
C GLY A 455 -33.46 2.99 11.74
N SER A 456 -34.25 2.18 12.44
CA SER A 456 -33.96 0.75 12.62
C SER A 456 -34.01 -0.01 11.30
N LEU A 457 -35.01 0.25 10.45
CA LEU A 457 -35.10 -0.36 9.12
C LEU A 457 -33.90 0.03 8.26
N LEU A 458 -33.52 1.32 8.24
CA LEU A 458 -32.38 1.81 7.47
C LEU A 458 -31.09 1.12 7.89
N ALA A 459 -30.84 1.02 9.20
CA ALA A 459 -29.68 0.34 9.73
C ALA A 459 -29.64 -1.15 9.32
N GLU A 460 -30.77 -1.86 9.43
CA GLU A 460 -30.86 -3.27 9.02
C GLU A 460 -30.66 -3.46 7.51
N LYS A 461 -31.22 -2.58 6.67
CA LYS A 461 -31.00 -2.63 5.21
C LYS A 461 -29.55 -2.38 4.85
N ILE A 462 -28.91 -1.38 5.45
CA ILE A 462 -27.48 -1.15 5.21
C ILE A 462 -26.66 -2.34 5.69
N LEU A 463 -26.98 -2.95 6.83
CA LEU A 463 -26.21 -4.06 7.38
C LEU A 463 -26.37 -5.37 6.61
N ASN A 464 -27.59 -5.69 6.15
CA ASN A 464 -27.91 -7.00 5.59
C ASN A 464 -28.04 -7.01 4.06
N ASP A 465 -28.52 -5.91 3.46
CA ASP A 465 -28.80 -5.86 2.02
C ASP A 465 -27.65 -5.23 1.24
N PHE A 466 -26.89 -4.31 1.85
CA PHE A 466 -25.78 -3.62 1.17
C PHE A 466 -24.58 -4.54 0.92
N LYS A 467 -24.08 -4.51 -0.32
CA LYS A 467 -22.90 -5.24 -0.80
C LYS A 467 -22.04 -4.32 -1.65
N ILE A 468 -20.74 -4.59 -1.66
CA ILE A 468 -19.78 -3.83 -2.48
C ILE A 468 -19.55 -4.60 -3.78
N GLY A 469 -20.03 -4.05 -4.90
CA GLY A 469 -19.93 -4.73 -6.20
C GLY A 469 -20.53 -6.14 -6.14
N ASP A 470 -19.80 -7.11 -6.67
CA ASP A 470 -20.19 -8.53 -6.67
C ASP A 470 -19.73 -9.31 -5.41
N GLU A 471 -19.18 -8.63 -4.40
CA GLU A 471 -18.71 -9.31 -3.19
C GLU A 471 -19.87 -9.93 -2.40
N PRO A 472 -19.74 -11.19 -1.96
CA PRO A 472 -20.84 -11.89 -1.29
C PRO A 472 -21.09 -11.38 0.14
N LYS A 473 -20.05 -10.82 0.79
CA LYS A 473 -20.11 -10.40 2.20
C LYS A 473 -20.95 -9.13 2.38
N THR A 474 -21.94 -9.24 3.24
CA THR A 474 -22.75 -8.12 3.73
C THR A 474 -21.95 -7.20 4.65
N ALA A 475 -22.43 -5.98 4.85
CA ALA A 475 -21.84 -5.05 5.83
C ALA A 475 -21.79 -5.63 7.26
N ARG A 476 -22.79 -6.43 7.65
CA ARG A 476 -22.81 -7.11 8.96
C ARG A 476 -21.68 -8.14 9.09
N GLU A 477 -21.43 -8.94 8.07
CA GLU A 477 -20.34 -9.94 8.08
C GLU A 477 -18.95 -9.31 8.05
N ARG A 478 -18.81 -8.10 7.51
CA ARG A 478 -17.60 -7.27 7.62
C ARG A 478 -17.39 -6.69 9.02
N GLY A 479 -18.43 -6.75 9.86
CA GLY A 479 -18.43 -6.13 11.17
C GLY A 479 -18.63 -4.62 11.12
N TRP A 480 -19.28 -4.05 10.11
CA TRP A 480 -19.57 -2.61 10.14
C TRP A 480 -20.49 -2.25 11.31
N GLN A 481 -20.38 -1.00 11.76
CA GLN A 481 -21.31 -0.39 12.70
C GLN A 481 -21.95 0.81 12.01
N VAL A 482 -23.27 0.87 11.98
CA VAL A 482 -24.01 1.93 11.31
C VAL A 482 -24.68 2.80 12.36
N LYS A 483 -24.51 4.11 12.22
CA LYS A 483 -25.19 5.13 13.01
C LYS A 483 -26.12 5.91 12.07
N ILE A 484 -27.40 5.93 12.40
CA ILE A 484 -28.44 6.66 11.67
C ILE A 484 -28.98 7.75 12.57
N SER A 485 -28.95 9.00 12.13
CA SER A 485 -29.64 10.11 12.78
C SER A 485 -30.71 10.65 11.85
N LEU A 486 -31.95 10.69 12.30
CA LEU A 486 -33.10 11.17 11.54
C LEU A 486 -33.74 12.35 12.26
N ALA A 487 -33.97 13.43 11.53
CA ALA A 487 -34.56 14.64 12.08
C ALA A 487 -35.77 15.12 11.27
N LYS A 488 -36.74 15.73 11.96
CA LYS A 488 -37.90 16.39 11.34
C LYS A 488 -37.84 17.89 11.62
N PRO A 489 -37.27 18.71 10.71
CA PRO A 489 -37.00 20.13 10.98
C PRO A 489 -38.22 20.95 11.44
N ILE A 490 -39.41 20.60 10.96
CA ILE A 490 -40.65 21.36 11.23
C ILE A 490 -41.54 20.73 12.32
N ALA A 491 -41.17 19.59 12.91
CA ALA A 491 -42.07 18.84 13.76
C ALA A 491 -42.39 19.53 15.10
N VAL A 492 -41.47 20.35 15.61
CA VAL A 492 -41.63 21.06 16.88
C VAL A 492 -41.45 22.57 16.61
N PRO A 493 -42.49 23.40 16.79
CA PRO A 493 -42.47 24.81 16.36
C PRO A 493 -41.32 25.67 16.91
N PHE A 494 -40.78 25.32 18.07
CA PHE A 494 -39.73 26.06 18.77
C PHE A 494 -38.41 25.31 18.84
N ALA A 495 -38.23 24.25 18.04
CA ALA A 495 -36.96 23.54 17.92
C ALA A 495 -36.50 23.53 16.46
N ASP A 496 -35.23 23.81 16.23
CA ASP A 496 -34.69 23.90 14.87
C ASP A 496 -34.70 22.55 14.14
N CYS A 497 -34.45 21.45 14.88
CA CYS A 497 -34.34 20.12 14.29
C CYS A 497 -34.44 19.00 15.34
N PRO A 498 -35.64 18.61 15.81
CA PRO A 498 -35.80 17.44 16.68
C PRO A 498 -35.39 16.16 15.95
N ALA A 499 -34.58 15.32 16.60
CA ALA A 499 -33.93 14.17 15.98
C ALA A 499 -33.87 12.93 16.90
N VAL A 500 -33.75 11.77 16.26
CA VAL A 500 -33.51 10.46 16.89
C VAL A 500 -32.23 9.87 16.30
N GLU A 501 -31.40 9.26 17.14
CA GLU A 501 -30.18 8.56 16.73
C GLU A 501 -30.22 7.09 17.13
N ILE A 502 -29.87 6.22 16.20
CA ILE A 502 -29.77 4.77 16.41
C ILE A 502 -28.39 4.30 15.97
N LYS A 503 -27.81 3.34 16.70
CA LYS A 503 -26.61 2.61 16.30
C LYS A 503 -26.93 1.11 16.23
N ALA A 504 -26.46 0.44 15.19
CA ALA A 504 -26.59 -1.00 15.01
C ALA A 504 -25.32 -1.59 14.37
N GLY A 505 -25.17 -2.91 14.42
CA GLY A 505 -24.02 -3.61 13.83
C GLY A 505 -23.03 -4.13 14.85
N GLY A 506 -21.80 -4.44 14.41
CA GLY A 506 -20.98 -5.43 15.10
C GLY A 506 -20.64 -5.09 16.57
N ALA A 507 -20.87 -6.09 17.44
CA ALA A 507 -20.63 -6.10 18.89
C ALA A 507 -21.45 -5.09 19.74
N LEU A 508 -22.48 -4.44 19.16
CA LEU A 508 -23.52 -3.81 19.97
C LEU A 508 -24.49 -4.88 20.51
N PRO A 509 -24.95 -4.75 21.76
CA PRO A 509 -25.89 -5.68 22.38
C PRO A 509 -27.26 -5.70 21.69
#